data_AF-A0A1I1V015-F1
#
_entry.id   AF-A0A1I1V015-F1
#
_cell.length_a   1.000
_cell.length_b   1.000
_cell.length_c   1.000
_cell.angle_alpha   90.00
_cell.angle_beta   90.00
_cell.angle_gamma   90.00
#
_symmetry.space_group_name_H-M   'P 1'
#
loop_
_entity.id
_entity.type
_entity.pdbx_description
1 polymer ?
#
loop_
_entity_poly.entity_id
_entity_poly.type
_entity_poly.pdbx_seq_one_letter_code
_entity_poly.pdbx_strand_id
1 'polypeptide(L)'
;MTDNPKKISLRQQIEAVRFAETRQRTLLGGGTLRELRPPREAEYDMQRLGSAARTLEWLQAHEDEIRKLLEIPAERRALLWDRMAEVAELLDSKAAAPAREEGQS
;
A
#
# COMPACT_ATOMS: atom_id res chain seq x y z
N MET A 1 -16.31 -27.73 -15.50
CA MET A 1 -16.40 -26.72 -14.42
C MET A 1 -15.01 -26.19 -14.17
N THR A 2 -14.66 -25.05 -14.73
CA THR A 2 -13.42 -24.35 -14.36
C THR A 2 -13.73 -23.55 -13.11
N ASP A 3 -13.37 -24.07 -11.94
CA ASP A 3 -13.36 -23.32 -10.70
C ASP A 3 -12.36 -22.18 -10.86
N ASN A 4 -12.87 -21.02 -11.27
CA ASN A 4 -12.10 -19.80 -11.25
C ASN A 4 -11.84 -19.51 -9.76
N PRO A 5 -10.58 -19.52 -9.27
CA PRO A 5 -10.31 -19.37 -7.84
C PRO A 5 -10.96 -18.07 -7.37
N LYS A 6 -11.87 -18.18 -6.40
CA LYS A 6 -12.55 -17.02 -5.83
C LYS A 6 -11.48 -16.04 -5.36
N LYS A 7 -11.43 -14.86 -5.97
CA LYS A 7 -10.47 -13.82 -5.62
C LYS A 7 -10.67 -13.46 -4.14
N ILE A 8 -9.62 -13.65 -3.34
CA ILE A 8 -9.61 -13.28 -1.91
C ILE A 8 -9.64 -11.75 -1.83
N SER A 9 -10.58 -11.20 -1.06
CA SER A 9 -10.68 -9.74 -0.92
C SER A 9 -9.43 -9.15 -0.26
N LEU A 10 -9.11 -7.89 -0.55
CA LEU A 10 -7.93 -7.23 0.02
C LEU A 10 -7.96 -7.23 1.56
N ARG A 11 -9.15 -7.05 2.17
CA ARG A 11 -9.35 -7.15 3.62
C ARG A 11 -8.95 -8.52 4.16
N GLN A 12 -9.40 -9.60 3.52
CA GLN A 12 -9.04 -10.97 3.91
C GLN A 12 -7.54 -11.24 3.75
N GLN A 13 -6.89 -10.62 2.75
CA GLN A 13 -5.43 -10.72 2.59
C GLN A 13 -4.70 -10.00 3.74
N ILE A 14 -5.15 -8.79 4.13
CA ILE A 14 -4.59 -8.06 5.29
C ILE A 14 -4.71 -8.89 6.56
N GLU A 15 -5.92 -9.42 6.84
CA GLU A 15 -6.18 -10.25 8.01
C GLU A 15 -5.26 -11.48 8.05
N ALA A 16 -5.10 -12.18 6.92
CA ALA A 16 -4.23 -13.35 6.83
C ALA A 16 -2.75 -13.01 7.11
N VAL A 17 -2.25 -11.89 6.57
CA VAL A 17 -0.86 -11.46 6.79
C VAL A 17 -0.63 -11.00 8.23
N ARG A 18 -1.57 -10.25 8.81
CA ARG A 18 -1.51 -9.83 10.22
C ARG A 18 -1.57 -11.01 11.19
N PHE A 19 -2.37 -12.02 10.87
CA PHE A 19 -2.39 -13.27 11.63
C PHE A 19 -1.04 -14.00 11.55
N ALA A 20 -0.46 -14.13 10.35
CA ALA A 20 0.86 -14.73 10.17
C ALA A 20 1.96 -13.96 10.93
N GLU A 21 1.94 -12.63 10.89
CA GLU A 21 2.86 -11.77 11.64
C GLU A 21 2.74 -12.02 13.15
N THR A 22 1.52 -12.07 13.67
CA THR A 22 1.23 -12.33 15.09
C THR A 22 1.73 -13.71 15.51
N ARG A 23 1.48 -14.73 14.69
CA ARG A 23 1.99 -16.08 14.92
C ARG A 23 3.52 -16.11 14.96
N GLN A 24 4.19 -15.45 14.02
CA GLN A 24 5.65 -15.39 13.97
C GLN A 24 6.23 -14.69 15.20
N ARG A 25 5.60 -13.61 15.67
CA ARG A 25 5.99 -12.91 16.90
C ARG A 25 5.90 -13.82 18.13
N THR A 26 4.84 -14.63 18.23
CA THR A 26 4.69 -15.60 19.33
C THR A 26 5.76 -16.68 19.29
N LEU A 27 6.14 -17.17 18.10
CA LEU A 27 7.21 -18.16 17.95
C LEU A 27 8.57 -17.61 18.39
N LEU A 28 8.90 -16.38 17.98
CA LEU A 28 10.12 -15.68 18.40
C LEU A 28 10.15 -15.41 19.92
N GLY A 29 9.00 -15.12 20.53
CA GLY A 29 8.86 -14.88 21.97
C GLY A 29 8.93 -16.13 22.86
N GLY A 30 9.25 -17.30 22.30
CA GLY A 30 9.36 -18.56 23.07
C GLY A 30 8.03 -19.29 23.25
N GLY A 31 7.05 -19.08 22.36
CA GLY A 31 5.81 -19.86 22.33
C GLY A 31 6.06 -21.37 22.25
N THR A 32 5.04 -22.17 22.57
CA THR A 32 5.05 -23.63 22.75
C THR A 32 5.54 -24.48 21.56
N LEU A 33 5.89 -23.87 20.42
CA LEU A 33 6.37 -24.54 19.22
C LEU A 33 7.87 -24.27 19.04
N ARG A 34 8.67 -25.34 18.97
CA ARG A 34 10.10 -25.27 18.70
C ARG A 34 10.33 -24.77 17.26
N GLU A 35 10.70 -23.51 17.12
CA GLU A 35 11.13 -22.90 15.86
C GLU A 35 12.44 -23.59 15.41
N LEU A 36 12.41 -24.29 14.27
CA LEU A 36 13.59 -24.96 13.70
C LEU A 36 14.46 -24.01 12.87
N ARG A 37 13.92 -22.82 12.53
CA ARG A 37 14.60 -21.82 11.71
C ARG A 37 15.65 -21.06 12.53
N PRO A 38 16.79 -20.67 11.92
CA PRO A 38 17.74 -19.76 12.54
C PRO A 38 17.08 -18.43 12.97
N PRO A 39 17.50 -17.81 14.10
CA PRO A 39 16.89 -16.57 14.60
C PRO A 39 16.87 -15.43 13.57
N ARG A 40 17.93 -15.28 12.77
CA ARG A 40 18.02 -14.24 11.73
C ARG A 40 16.96 -14.39 10.65
N GLU A 41 16.65 -15.63 10.24
CA GLU A 41 15.63 -15.89 9.23
C GLU A 41 14.23 -15.59 9.79
N ALA A 42 14.00 -15.96 11.05
CA ALA A 42 12.74 -15.70 11.74
C ALA A 42 12.48 -14.19 11.93
N GLU A 43 13.51 -13.41 12.25
CA GLU A 43 13.44 -11.94 12.31
C GLU A 43 13.19 -11.32 10.93
N TYR A 44 13.87 -11.81 9.90
CA TYR A 44 13.69 -11.33 8.53
C TYR A 44 12.27 -11.61 8.01
N ASP A 45 11.73 -12.80 8.28
CA ASP A 45 10.35 -13.15 7.94
C ASP A 45 9.35 -12.25 8.66
N MET A 46 9.57 -11.92 9.94
CA MET A 46 8.74 -10.97 10.67
C MET A 46 8.75 -9.57 10.00
N GLN A 47 9.91 -9.08 9.58
CA GLN A 47 10.01 -7.80 8.87
C GLN A 47 9.28 -7.83 7.52
N ARG A 48 9.37 -8.94 6.78
CA ARG A 48 8.66 -9.13 5.50
C ARG A 48 7.15 -9.14 5.69
N LEU A 49 6.65 -9.89 6.68
CA LEU A 49 5.22 -9.95 7.00
C LEU A 49 4.68 -8.57 7.42
N GLY A 50 5.40 -7.87 8.30
CA GLY A 50 5.02 -6.51 8.71
C GLY A 50 5.03 -5.51 7.55
N SER A 51 5.99 -5.63 6.64
CA SER A 51 6.06 -4.77 5.44
C SER A 51 4.92 -5.07 4.46
N ALA A 52 4.62 -6.35 4.22
CA ALA A 52 3.51 -6.76 3.37
C ALA A 52 2.17 -6.25 3.94
N ALA A 53 1.94 -6.37 5.25
CA ALA A 53 0.72 -5.87 5.89
C ALA A 53 0.56 -4.36 5.68
N ARG A 54 1.61 -3.56 5.91
CA ARG A 54 1.60 -2.11 5.68
C ARG A 54 1.32 -1.75 4.22
N THR A 55 1.91 -2.48 3.27
CA THR A 55 1.65 -2.27 1.84
C THR A 55 0.18 -2.54 1.50
N LEU A 56 -0.40 -3.63 2.01
CA LEU A 56 -1.80 -3.97 1.76
C LEU A 56 -2.76 -2.97 2.40
N GLU A 57 -2.45 -2.49 3.61
CA GLU A 57 -3.20 -1.42 4.29
C GLU A 57 -3.13 -0.11 3.51
N TRP A 58 -1.95 0.26 2.98
CA TRP A 58 -1.81 1.43 2.12
C TRP A 58 -2.66 1.29 0.86
N LEU A 59 -2.63 0.13 0.19
CA LEU A 59 -3.45 -0.13 -0.99
C LEU A 59 -4.95 -0.03 -0.68
N GLN A 60 -5.38 -0.51 0.49
CA GLN A 60 -6.77 -0.42 0.92
C GLN A 60 -7.17 1.03 1.21
N ALA A 61 -6.31 1.80 1.87
CA ALA A 61 -6.58 3.19 2.21
C ALA A 61 -6.66 4.10 0.97
N HIS A 62 -5.93 3.77 -0.11
CA HIS A 62 -5.87 4.56 -1.34
C HIS A 62 -6.64 3.92 -2.50
N GLU A 63 -7.54 2.97 -2.22
CA GLU A 63 -8.24 2.19 -3.25
C GLU A 63 -9.01 3.10 -4.23
N ASP A 64 -9.71 4.12 -3.73
CA ASP A 64 -10.49 5.02 -4.58
C ASP A 64 -9.61 5.91 -5.46
N GLU A 65 -8.44 6.34 -4.97
CA GLU A 65 -7.47 7.11 -5.75
C GLU A 65 -6.84 6.25 -6.85
N ILE A 66 -6.49 5.00 -6.52
CA ILE A 66 -5.97 4.02 -7.48
C ILE A 66 -7.02 3.74 -8.56
N ARG A 67 -8.30 3.56 -8.20
CA ARG A 67 -9.38 3.36 -9.16
C ARG A 67 -9.51 4.55 -10.12
N LYS A 68 -9.54 5.79 -9.60
CA LYS A 68 -9.57 7.00 -10.43
C LYS A 68 -8.37 7.08 -11.37
N LEU A 69 -7.17 6.72 -10.89
CA LEU A 69 -5.99 6.68 -11.74
C LEU A 69 -6.17 5.64 -12.87
N LEU A 70 -6.70 4.46 -12.57
CA LEU A 70 -6.90 3.39 -13.54
C LEU A 70 -7.99 3.68 -14.59
N GLU A 71 -8.91 4.61 -14.34
CA GLU A 71 -9.86 5.11 -15.34
C GLU A 71 -9.18 5.88 -16.49
N ILE A 72 -8.01 6.48 -16.23
CA ILE A 72 -7.22 7.15 -17.26
C ILE A 72 -6.64 6.10 -18.21
N PRO A 73 -6.75 6.24 -19.55
CA PRO A 73 -6.13 5.31 -20.50
C PRO A 73 -4.64 5.08 -20.24
N ALA A 74 -4.15 3.85 -20.48
CA ALA A 74 -2.81 3.43 -20.10
C ALA A 74 -1.71 4.30 -20.71
N GLU A 75 -1.89 4.71 -21.97
CA GLU A 75 -0.96 5.57 -22.71
C GLU A 75 -0.86 6.96 -22.05
N ARG A 76 -1.99 7.46 -21.53
CA ARG A 76 -2.05 8.75 -20.83
C ARG A 76 -1.49 8.66 -19.41
N ARG A 77 -1.65 7.52 -18.72
CA ARG A 77 -1.01 7.29 -17.42
C ARG A 77 0.51 7.24 -17.54
N ALA A 78 1.04 6.60 -18.58
CA ALA A 78 2.48 6.57 -18.84
C ALA A 78 3.04 7.98 -19.04
N LEU A 79 2.38 8.80 -19.87
CA LEU A 79 2.72 10.22 -20.05
C LEU A 79 2.65 11.02 -18.74
N LEU A 80 1.65 10.76 -17.90
CA LEU A 80 1.54 11.39 -16.57
C LEU A 80 2.74 11.02 -15.70
N TRP A 81 3.13 9.73 -15.69
CA TRP A 81 4.26 9.21 -14.92
C TRP A 81 5.58 9.86 -15.33
N ASP A 82 5.83 9.97 -16.64
CA ASP A 82 7.03 10.63 -17.19
C ASP A 82 7.10 12.12 -16.83
N ARG A 83 5.94 12.73 -16.59
CA ARG A 83 5.79 14.16 -16.26
C ARG A 83 5.50 14.40 -14.79
N MET A 84 5.56 13.39 -13.93
CA MET A 84 5.14 13.52 -12.54
C MET A 84 5.90 14.60 -11.76
N ALA A 85 7.20 14.78 -12.03
CA ALA A 85 7.97 15.84 -11.40
C ALA A 85 7.45 17.23 -11.79
N GLU A 86 7.22 17.47 -13.08
CA GLU A 86 6.67 18.73 -13.60
C GLU A 86 5.23 18.98 -13.12
N VAL A 87 4.42 17.93 -13.04
CA VAL A 87 3.05 18.00 -12.52
C VAL A 87 3.04 18.29 -11.01
N ALA A 88 3.93 17.67 -10.24
CA ALA A 88 4.07 17.93 -8.80
C ALA A 88 4.47 19.40 -8.54
N GLU A 89 5.48 19.90 -9.26
CA GLU A 89 5.90 21.30 -9.17
C GLU A 89 4.78 22.28 -9.55
N LEU A 90 4.00 21.97 -10.58
CA LEU A 90 2.85 22.79 -11.01
C LEU A 90 1.73 22.80 -9.95
N LEU A 91 1.44 21.66 -9.34
CA LEU A 91 0.42 21.54 -8.30
C LEU A 91 0.82 22.29 -7.03
N ASP A 92 2.08 22.18 -6.60
CA ASP A 92 2.63 22.94 -5.47
C ASP A 92 2.59 24.45 -5.74
N SER A 93 2.93 24.86 -6.96
CA SER A 93 2.87 26.26 -7.41
C SER A 93 1.45 26.85 -7.38
N LYS A 94 0.44 26.02 -7.71
CA LYS A 94 -0.98 26.43 -7.67
C LYS A 94 -1.56 26.41 -6.26
N ALA A 95 -1.14 25.47 -5.41
CA ALA A 95 -1.53 25.43 -3.99
C ALA A 95 -0.93 26.60 -3.20
N ALA A 96 0.23 27.10 -3.61
CA ALA A 96 0.92 28.25 -3.00
C ALA A 96 0.38 29.63 -3.44
N ALA A 97 -0.56 29.70 -4.39
CA ALA A 97 -1.13 30.97 -4.82
C ALA A 97 -2.20 31.45 -3.81
N PRO A 98 -1.99 32.55 -3.06
CA PRO A 98 -3.04 33.08 -2.20
C PRO A 98 -4.19 33.61 -3.06
N ALA A 99 -5.41 33.38 -2.59
CA ALA A 99 -6.62 34.00 -3.12
C ALA A 99 -6.42 35.53 -3.15
N ARG A 100 -6.15 36.08 -4.34
CA ARG A 100 -6.02 37.52 -4.52
C ARG A 100 -7.40 38.17 -4.39
N GLU A 101 -7.58 38.82 -3.26
CA GLU A 101 -8.43 40.00 -3.00
C GLU A 101 -9.46 40.32 -4.07
N GLU A 102 -10.71 39.89 -3.86
CA GLU A 102 -11.86 40.60 -4.41
C GLU A 102 -12.18 41.81 -3.52
N GLY A 103 -12.16 43.00 -4.13
CA GLY A 103 -12.96 44.12 -3.65
C GLY A 103 -12.21 45.33 -3.10
N GLN A 104 -11.51 46.07 -3.95
CA GLN A 104 -11.47 47.53 -3.83
C GLN A 104 -11.85 48.17 -5.17
N SER A 105 -13.08 48.67 -5.25
CA SER A 105 -13.47 49.90 -5.97
C SER A 105 -14.88 50.28 -5.54
#